data_AF-A0A8H7D8H4-F1
#
_entry.id   AF-A0A8H7D8H4-F1
#
_cell.length_a   1.000
_cell.length_b   1.000
_cell.length_c   1.000
_cell.angle_alpha   90.00
_cell.angle_beta   90.00
_cell.angle_gamma   90.00
#
_symmetry.space_group_name_H-M   'P 1'
#
loop_
_entity.id
_entity.type
_entity.pdbx_description
1 polymer ?
#
loop_
_entity_poly.entity_id
_entity_poly.type
_entity_poly.pdbx_seq_one_letter_code
_entity_poly.pdbx_strand_id
1 'polypeptide(L)'
;MFPSFFEPYPAPTNPSILTGVLRMSHKYEYEALDTKPRPPWFAELVGPHFPVVTVLACELSIDWILPVAFYRVCEFTVGRTILDSPHSLDDKACLMTACRVLESAAVTKILEFLWSTPPPDECDTPADCYALMVQCRRDAEGWRDRLPTSAAMMPLDVWEAGDWNRLDVCVQCMASMTAAHRQAKQAIWDQLPELFELPEWSELEKIKAEALE
;
A
#
# COMPACT_ATOMS: atom_id res chain seq x y z
N MET A 1 -11.05 1.38 19.70
CA MET A 1 -10.23 0.35 20.34
C MET A 1 -9.81 -0.58 19.21
N PHE A 2 -8.63 -0.34 18.63
CA PHE A 2 -8.03 -1.01 17.47
C PHE A 2 -6.69 -1.62 17.93
N PRO A 3 -6.16 -2.68 17.27
CA PRO A 3 -5.07 -3.49 17.80
C PRO A 3 -3.70 -2.80 17.69
N SER A 4 -2.87 -3.01 18.70
CA SER A 4 -1.66 -2.26 19.02
C SER A 4 -0.38 -3.02 18.66
N PHE A 5 0.11 -2.84 17.43
CA PHE A 5 1.51 -3.15 17.08
C PHE A 5 2.38 -1.92 16.80
N PHE A 6 1.88 -0.75 17.21
CA PHE A 6 2.70 0.41 17.52
C PHE A 6 2.35 0.88 18.94
N GLU A 7 3.32 0.84 19.85
CA GLU A 7 3.23 1.63 21.09
C GLU A 7 3.40 3.12 20.75
N PRO A 8 2.73 4.04 21.48
CA PRO A 8 3.02 5.47 21.35
C PRO A 8 4.45 5.79 21.84
N TYR A 9 5.16 6.52 21.00
CA TYR A 9 6.52 7.05 21.23
C TYR A 9 6.69 7.79 22.58
N PRO A 10 7.85 7.71 23.29
CA PRO A 10 9.01 6.82 23.11
C PRO A 10 9.29 5.86 24.29
N ALA A 11 9.56 4.58 23.97
CA ALA A 11 10.17 3.57 24.86
C ALA A 11 11.40 2.92 24.18
N PRO A 12 12.44 2.51 24.93
CA PRO A 12 13.77 2.19 24.37
C PRO A 12 13.94 0.72 23.91
N THR A 13 14.44 0.56 22.67
CA THR A 13 14.71 -0.73 21.99
C THR A 13 16.22 -0.98 21.82
N ASN A 14 16.64 -2.26 21.80
CA ASN A 14 18.05 -2.68 21.69
C ASN A 14 18.67 -2.34 20.31
N PRO A 15 19.78 -1.58 20.25
CA PRO A 15 20.37 -1.09 19.00
C PRO A 15 20.88 -2.17 18.02
N SER A 16 21.23 -3.38 18.47
CA SER A 16 21.96 -4.36 17.65
C SER A 16 21.07 -5.10 16.65
N ILE A 17 19.87 -5.50 17.11
CA ILE A 17 18.87 -6.24 16.32
C ILE A 17 18.17 -5.30 15.35
N LEU A 18 17.83 -4.10 15.85
CA LEU A 18 17.40 -2.99 15.03
C LEU A 18 18.44 -2.66 13.96
N THR A 19 19.73 -2.54 14.24
CA THR A 19 20.72 -2.21 13.18
C THR A 19 20.84 -3.29 12.09
N GLY A 20 20.58 -4.57 12.39
CA GLY A 20 20.58 -5.66 11.40
C GLY A 20 19.38 -5.61 10.46
N VAL A 21 18.18 -5.45 11.00
CA VAL A 21 16.92 -5.33 10.23
C VAL A 21 16.79 -3.94 9.58
N LEU A 22 17.24 -2.87 10.26
CA LEU A 22 17.26 -1.49 9.77
C LEU A 22 18.35 -1.24 8.71
N ARG A 23 19.48 -1.96 8.69
CA ARG A 23 20.35 -1.93 7.49
C ARG A 23 19.65 -2.48 6.25
N MET A 24 18.61 -3.30 6.44
CA MET A 24 17.82 -3.88 5.37
C MET A 24 16.48 -3.15 5.10
N SER A 25 15.89 -2.49 6.10
CA SER A 25 14.60 -1.78 5.97
C SER A 25 14.72 -0.24 5.99
N HIS A 26 15.78 0.33 6.58
CA HIS A 26 15.93 1.77 6.89
C HIS A 26 16.68 2.58 5.84
N LYS A 27 16.65 2.10 4.60
CA LYS A 27 16.58 3.05 3.48
C LYS A 27 15.18 3.69 3.40
N TYR A 28 14.18 3.18 4.12
CA TYR A 28 12.79 3.65 4.10
C TYR A 28 12.20 3.90 5.50
N GLU A 29 12.22 5.16 5.94
CA GLU A 29 11.21 5.76 6.84
C GLU A 29 10.48 6.85 6.03
N TYR A 30 9.14 6.84 6.00
CA TYR A 30 8.33 7.90 5.38
C TYR A 30 7.06 8.16 6.20
N GLU A 31 7.12 9.16 7.09
CA GLU A 31 5.91 9.83 7.60
C GLU A 31 6.14 11.30 8.04
N ALA A 32 7.24 11.93 7.61
CA ALA A 32 7.50 13.37 7.85
C ALA A 32 7.84 14.17 6.57
N LEU A 33 7.51 13.65 5.38
CA LEU A 33 7.91 14.25 4.10
C LEU A 33 6.76 14.62 3.17
N ASP A 34 5.52 14.73 3.66
CA ASP A 34 4.40 15.20 2.83
C ASP A 34 4.56 16.65 2.33
N THR A 35 5.65 17.34 2.70
CA THR A 35 5.98 18.68 2.21
C THR A 35 7.41 18.83 1.66
N LYS A 36 8.21 17.78 1.47
CA LYS A 36 9.60 17.91 0.97
C LYS A 36 9.89 16.96 -0.21
N PRO A 37 10.62 17.43 -1.23
CA PRO A 37 10.98 16.61 -2.39
C PRO A 37 11.83 15.39 -1.98
N ARG A 38 11.53 14.24 -2.57
CA ARG A 38 12.22 12.96 -2.29
C ARG A 38 13.72 13.09 -2.65
N PRO A 39 14.65 12.56 -1.83
CA PRO A 39 16.08 12.61 -2.14
C PRO A 39 16.43 11.84 -3.42
N PRO A 40 17.44 12.26 -4.21
CA PRO A 40 17.83 11.59 -5.46
C PRO A 40 18.18 10.11 -5.30
N TRP A 41 18.77 9.73 -4.16
CA TRP A 41 19.12 8.34 -3.86
C TRP A 41 17.90 7.45 -3.64
N PHE A 42 16.71 8.01 -3.40
CA PHE A 42 15.48 7.24 -3.20
C PHE A 42 15.18 6.39 -4.45
N ALA A 43 15.25 6.98 -5.64
CA ALA A 43 15.08 6.28 -6.92
C ALA A 43 16.05 5.10 -7.12
N GLU A 44 17.23 5.10 -6.46
CA GLU A 44 18.26 4.07 -6.62
C GLU A 44 18.05 2.80 -5.79
N LEU A 45 17.25 2.80 -4.71
CA LEU A 45 16.84 1.52 -4.08
C LEU A 45 15.36 1.20 -4.23
N VAL A 46 14.57 2.06 -4.88
CA VAL A 46 13.23 1.68 -5.37
C VAL A 46 13.37 0.74 -6.60
N GLY A 47 14.60 0.49 -7.03
CA GLY A 47 14.97 -0.47 -8.06
C GLY A 47 15.00 -1.95 -7.62
N PRO A 48 15.70 -2.81 -8.36
CA PRO A 48 15.51 -4.27 -8.47
C PRO A 48 15.85 -5.12 -7.22
N HIS A 49 15.91 -4.52 -6.03
CA HIS A 49 16.38 -5.17 -4.81
C HIS A 49 15.26 -5.74 -3.92
N PHE A 50 13.99 -5.36 -4.16
CA PHE A 50 12.85 -5.94 -3.42
C PHE A 50 12.76 -7.48 -3.52
N PRO A 51 13.00 -8.11 -4.69
CA PRO A 51 13.04 -9.57 -4.78
C PRO A 51 14.08 -10.24 -3.87
N VAL A 52 15.17 -9.54 -3.52
CA VAL A 52 16.20 -10.09 -2.62
C VAL A 52 15.71 -10.12 -1.18
N VAL A 53 15.00 -9.06 -0.75
CA VAL A 53 14.43 -8.98 0.61
C VAL A 53 13.40 -10.07 0.83
N THR A 54 12.52 -10.30 -0.15
CA THR A 54 11.49 -11.33 -0.07
C THR A 54 12.07 -12.74 -0.08
N VAL A 55 13.10 -13.00 -0.90
CA VAL A 55 13.80 -14.30 -0.90
C VAL A 55 14.46 -14.57 0.45
N LEU A 56 15.17 -13.58 1.01
CA LEU A 56 15.78 -13.73 2.33
C LEU A 56 14.74 -13.91 3.43
N ALA A 57 13.62 -13.20 3.35
CA ALA A 57 12.52 -13.35 4.30
C ALA A 57 11.94 -14.77 4.26
N CYS A 58 11.71 -15.34 3.07
CA CYS A 58 11.27 -16.73 2.91
C CYS A 58 12.31 -17.72 3.44
N GLU A 59 13.60 -17.55 3.10
CA GLU A 59 14.68 -18.45 3.54
C GLU A 59 14.89 -18.47 5.05
N LEU A 60 14.66 -17.32 5.71
CA LEU A 60 14.79 -17.15 7.15
C LEU A 60 13.47 -17.35 7.91
N SER A 61 12.39 -17.69 7.21
CA SER A 61 11.04 -17.84 7.78
C SER A 61 10.58 -16.61 8.56
N ILE A 62 10.87 -15.41 8.03
CA ILE A 62 10.45 -14.12 8.59
C ILE A 62 9.10 -13.75 7.96
N ASP A 63 8.10 -14.59 8.18
CA ASP A 63 6.84 -14.53 7.44
C ASP A 63 6.06 -13.23 7.71
N TRP A 64 6.27 -12.62 8.88
CA TRP A 64 5.58 -11.40 9.30
C TRP A 64 5.91 -10.14 8.50
N ILE A 65 7.01 -10.13 7.71
CA ILE A 65 7.30 -9.04 6.77
C ILE A 65 6.82 -9.32 5.34
N LEU A 66 6.50 -10.58 5.02
CA LEU A 66 6.21 -10.99 3.65
C LEU A 66 5.00 -10.29 3.02
N PRO A 67 3.87 -10.02 3.70
CA PRO A 67 2.75 -9.37 3.03
C PRO A 67 3.12 -7.97 2.50
N VAL A 68 3.92 -7.21 3.25
CA VAL A 68 4.39 -5.88 2.86
C VAL A 68 5.46 -5.98 1.78
N ALA A 69 6.41 -6.91 1.93
CA ALA A 69 7.51 -7.07 1.00
C ALA A 69 7.01 -7.55 -0.37
N PHE A 70 6.09 -8.53 -0.41
CA PHE A 70 5.44 -8.99 -1.64
C PHE A 70 4.57 -7.92 -2.28
N TYR A 71 3.84 -7.13 -1.49
CA TYR A 71 3.09 -5.98 -2.00
C TYR A 71 4.01 -5.01 -2.77
N ARG A 72 5.16 -4.68 -2.19
CA ARG A 72 6.17 -3.81 -2.83
C ARG A 72 6.82 -4.47 -4.04
N VAL A 73 7.01 -5.78 -4.04
CA VAL A 73 7.44 -6.51 -5.26
C VAL A 73 6.42 -6.27 -6.37
N CYS A 74 5.12 -6.39 -6.13
CA CYS A 74 4.10 -6.12 -7.15
C CYS A 74 4.12 -4.68 -7.68
N GLU A 75 4.51 -3.70 -6.87
CA GLU A 75 4.61 -2.29 -7.29
C GLU A 75 5.69 -2.06 -8.35
N PHE A 76 6.86 -2.70 -8.19
CA PHE A 76 8.04 -2.41 -9.01
C PHE A 76 8.35 -3.45 -10.08
N THR A 77 7.60 -4.55 -10.12
CA THR A 77 8.01 -5.74 -10.85
C THR A 77 6.97 -6.11 -11.91
N VAL A 78 7.32 -5.92 -13.18
CA VAL A 78 6.54 -6.48 -14.30
C VAL A 78 6.61 -8.00 -14.23
N GLY A 79 5.57 -8.72 -14.65
CA GLY A 79 5.50 -10.19 -14.53
C GLY A 79 6.75 -10.95 -15.00
N ARG A 80 7.48 -10.43 -16.00
CA ARG A 80 8.78 -11.00 -16.43
C ARG A 80 9.84 -10.97 -15.31
N THR A 81 9.95 -9.89 -14.56
CA THR A 81 10.92 -9.76 -13.48
C THR A 81 10.55 -10.66 -12.29
N ILE A 82 9.26 -10.96 -12.06
CA ILE A 82 8.84 -12.00 -11.09
C ILE A 82 9.33 -13.38 -11.57
N LEU A 83 9.13 -13.71 -12.85
CA LEU A 83 9.55 -14.99 -13.42
C LEU A 83 11.08 -15.19 -13.36
N ASP A 84 11.84 -14.13 -13.60
CA ASP A 84 13.31 -14.14 -13.58
C ASP A 84 13.91 -14.02 -12.15
N SER A 85 13.07 -13.82 -11.12
CA SER A 85 13.52 -13.69 -9.73
C SER A 85 13.99 -15.02 -9.11
N PRO A 86 14.74 -15.02 -7.99
CA PRO A 86 15.21 -16.25 -7.36
C PRO A 86 14.18 -16.94 -6.45
N HIS A 87 12.95 -16.45 -6.41
CA HIS A 87 11.85 -17.06 -5.64
C HIS A 87 11.56 -18.51 -6.07
N SER A 88 10.93 -19.27 -5.18
CA SER A 88 10.40 -20.59 -5.51
C SER A 88 9.30 -20.51 -6.58
N LEU A 89 8.96 -21.63 -7.22
CA LEU A 89 7.88 -21.65 -8.21
C LEU A 89 6.52 -21.28 -7.59
N ASP A 90 6.29 -21.71 -6.35
CA ASP A 90 5.05 -21.45 -5.62
C ASP A 90 4.95 -19.96 -5.26
N ASP A 91 6.02 -19.36 -4.74
CA ASP A 91 6.09 -17.92 -4.47
C ASP A 91 5.88 -17.08 -5.74
N LYS A 92 6.46 -17.50 -6.86
CA LYS A 92 6.26 -16.82 -8.16
C LYS A 92 4.80 -16.90 -8.60
N ALA A 93 4.17 -18.07 -8.48
CA ALA A 93 2.77 -18.25 -8.83
C ALA A 93 1.85 -17.40 -7.93
N CYS A 94 2.13 -17.37 -6.63
CA CYS A 94 1.45 -16.56 -5.63
C CYS A 94 1.58 -15.06 -5.96
N LEU A 95 2.82 -14.56 -6.13
CA LEU A 95 3.10 -13.17 -6.51
C LEU A 95 2.39 -12.76 -7.80
N MET A 96 2.46 -13.56 -8.87
CA MET A 96 1.79 -13.22 -10.13
C MET A 96 0.26 -13.15 -9.97
N THR A 97 -0.32 -14.05 -9.18
CA THR A 97 -1.76 -14.08 -8.91
C THR A 97 -2.16 -12.84 -8.11
N ALA A 98 -1.43 -12.55 -7.03
CA ALA A 98 -1.63 -11.37 -6.20
C ALA A 98 -1.49 -10.06 -6.99
N CYS A 99 -0.45 -9.90 -7.81
CA CYS A 99 -0.27 -8.69 -8.60
C CYS A 99 -1.44 -8.47 -9.55
N ARG A 100 -1.97 -9.52 -10.21
CA ARG A 100 -3.17 -9.40 -11.06
C ARG A 100 -4.41 -8.94 -10.28
N VAL A 101 -4.62 -9.46 -9.07
CA VAL A 101 -5.73 -9.05 -8.20
C VAL A 101 -5.57 -7.59 -7.77
N LEU A 102 -4.36 -7.19 -7.40
CA LEU A 102 -4.04 -5.83 -6.96
C LEU A 102 -4.21 -4.82 -8.09
N GLU A 103 -3.66 -5.09 -9.28
CA GLU A 103 -3.75 -4.21 -10.46
C GLU A 103 -5.19 -4.05 -11.00
N SER A 104 -6.02 -5.09 -10.87
CA SER A 104 -7.38 -5.08 -11.43
C SER A 104 -8.42 -4.64 -10.41
N ALA A 105 -8.80 -5.54 -9.51
CA ALA A 105 -9.94 -5.40 -8.61
C ALA A 105 -9.63 -4.42 -7.47
N ALA A 106 -8.44 -4.47 -6.90
CA ALA A 106 -8.11 -3.66 -5.73
C ALA A 106 -7.98 -2.17 -6.07
N VAL A 107 -7.40 -1.81 -7.21
CA VAL A 107 -7.34 -0.40 -7.67
C VAL A 107 -8.73 0.14 -7.99
N THR A 108 -9.63 -0.68 -8.53
CA THR A 108 -11.02 -0.26 -8.70
C THR A 108 -11.66 -0.05 -7.33
N LYS A 109 -11.50 -1.00 -6.41
CA LYS A 109 -12.08 -0.90 -5.07
C LYS A 109 -11.54 0.30 -4.27
N ILE A 110 -10.28 0.67 -4.43
CA ILE A 110 -9.74 1.83 -3.69
C ILE A 110 -10.33 3.15 -4.17
N LEU A 111 -10.63 3.28 -5.46
CA LEU A 111 -11.24 4.48 -6.03
C LEU A 111 -12.76 4.54 -5.83
N GLU A 112 -13.35 3.52 -5.20
CA GLU A 112 -14.80 3.38 -5.08
C GLU A 112 -15.49 4.53 -4.37
N PHE A 113 -14.80 5.19 -3.44
CA PHE A 113 -15.33 6.36 -2.76
C PHE A 113 -15.71 7.52 -3.71
N LEU A 114 -15.14 7.57 -4.92
CA LEU A 114 -15.46 8.58 -5.95
C LEU A 114 -16.85 8.38 -6.57
N TRP A 115 -17.45 7.19 -6.47
CA TRP A 115 -18.75 6.89 -7.08
C TRP A 115 -19.80 6.30 -6.14
N SER A 116 -19.39 5.62 -5.07
CA SER A 116 -20.33 4.95 -4.15
C SER A 116 -20.66 5.79 -2.92
N THR A 117 -20.00 6.93 -2.69
CA THR A 117 -20.26 7.81 -1.55
C THR A 117 -21.32 8.85 -1.93
N PRO A 118 -22.59 8.71 -1.51
CA PRO A 118 -23.55 9.79 -1.70
C PRO A 118 -23.13 11.02 -0.89
N PRO A 119 -23.48 12.23 -1.35
CA PRO A 119 -23.34 13.43 -0.51
C PRO A 119 -24.07 13.19 0.83
N PRO A 120 -23.44 13.54 1.96
CA PRO A 120 -24.11 13.46 3.26
C PRO A 120 -25.27 14.46 3.32
N ASP A 121 -26.22 14.24 4.22
CA ASP A 121 -27.41 15.09 4.37
C ASP A 121 -27.03 16.54 4.73
N GLU A 122 -25.86 16.74 5.35
CA GLU A 122 -25.28 18.04 5.70
C GLU A 122 -24.54 18.74 4.54
N CYS A 123 -24.63 18.22 3.31
CA CYS A 123 -24.03 18.86 2.14
C CYS A 123 -24.85 20.06 1.67
N ASP A 124 -24.21 21.24 1.57
CA ASP A 124 -24.88 22.47 1.10
C ASP A 124 -25.23 22.42 -0.40
N THR A 125 -24.40 21.74 -1.20
CA THR A 125 -24.50 21.69 -2.67
C THR A 125 -24.37 20.26 -3.20
N PRO A 126 -25.31 19.35 -2.86
CA PRO A 126 -25.17 17.91 -3.14
C PRO A 126 -25.07 17.61 -4.64
N ALA A 127 -25.79 18.37 -5.48
CA ALA A 127 -25.72 18.21 -6.94
C ALA A 127 -24.34 18.60 -7.51
N ASP A 128 -23.77 19.72 -7.06
CA ASP A 128 -22.48 20.21 -7.55
C ASP A 128 -21.34 19.34 -7.05
N CYS A 129 -21.34 18.98 -5.75
CA CYS A 129 -20.35 18.07 -5.19
C CYS A 129 -20.38 16.72 -5.90
N TYR A 130 -21.56 16.16 -6.16
CA TYR A 130 -21.69 14.91 -6.90
C TYR A 130 -21.17 15.03 -8.35
N ALA A 131 -21.48 16.13 -9.03
CA ALA A 131 -20.96 16.38 -10.38
C ALA A 131 -19.42 16.45 -10.41
N LEU A 132 -18.81 17.10 -9.41
CA LEU A 132 -17.35 17.17 -9.27
C LEU A 132 -16.73 15.81 -8.97
N MET A 133 -17.35 14.99 -8.11
CA MET A 133 -16.92 13.62 -7.84
C MET A 133 -16.94 12.76 -9.11
N VAL A 134 -18.03 12.84 -9.90
CA VAL A 134 -18.16 12.14 -11.18
C VAL A 134 -17.11 12.61 -12.20
N GLN A 135 -16.80 13.91 -12.23
CA GLN A 135 -15.75 14.44 -13.10
C GLN A 135 -14.37 13.92 -12.68
N CYS A 136 -14.06 13.96 -11.38
CA CYS A 136 -12.79 13.48 -10.85
C CYS A 136 -12.59 11.98 -11.11
N ARG A 137 -13.67 11.20 -11.03
CA ARG A 137 -13.70 9.79 -11.44
C ARG A 137 -13.24 9.62 -12.89
N ARG A 138 -13.83 10.36 -13.83
CA ARG A 138 -13.45 10.24 -15.26
C ARG A 138 -11.97 10.53 -15.46
N ASP A 139 -11.46 11.52 -14.74
CA ASP A 139 -10.05 11.85 -14.79
C ASP A 139 -9.18 10.71 -14.25
N ALA A 140 -9.57 10.12 -13.11
CA ALA A 140 -8.89 9.00 -12.44
C ALA A 140 -8.91 7.70 -13.26
N GLU A 141 -10.04 7.37 -13.89
CA GLU A 141 -10.13 6.24 -14.82
C GLU A 141 -9.14 6.40 -15.98
N GLY A 142 -8.98 7.63 -16.49
CA GLY A 142 -7.99 7.96 -17.50
C GLY A 142 -6.53 8.02 -17.01
N TRP A 143 -6.23 7.78 -15.73
CA TRP A 143 -4.83 7.72 -15.27
C TRP A 143 -4.13 6.44 -15.71
N ARG A 144 -4.85 5.31 -15.78
CA ARG A 144 -4.28 4.04 -16.26
C ARG A 144 -3.75 4.16 -17.68
N ASP A 145 -4.47 4.87 -18.54
CA ASP A 145 -4.10 5.05 -19.95
C ASP A 145 -2.95 6.06 -20.12
N ARG A 146 -2.73 6.94 -19.14
CA ARG A 146 -1.74 8.03 -19.19
C ARG A 146 -0.39 7.67 -18.60
N LEU A 147 -0.33 6.67 -17.72
CA LEU A 147 0.92 6.24 -17.11
C LEU A 147 1.72 5.34 -18.05
N PRO A 148 3.06 5.43 -18.04
CA PRO A 148 3.90 4.48 -18.73
C PRO A 148 3.55 3.06 -18.27
N THR A 149 3.51 2.10 -19.19
CA THR A 149 3.21 0.67 -18.91
C THR A 149 4.10 0.07 -17.81
N SER A 150 5.21 0.72 -17.48
CA SER A 150 6.16 0.30 -16.44
C SER A 150 5.82 0.76 -15.01
N ALA A 151 4.81 1.60 -14.80
CA ALA A 151 4.41 2.07 -13.48
C ALA A 151 3.02 1.52 -13.13
N ALA A 152 3.01 0.29 -12.59
CA ALA A 152 1.77 -0.27 -12.06
C ALA A 152 1.31 0.61 -10.87
N MET A 153 0.12 1.18 -10.97
CA MET A 153 -0.50 1.85 -9.84
C MET A 153 -1.00 0.80 -8.88
N MET A 154 -0.35 0.69 -7.72
CA MET A 154 -0.77 -0.24 -6.68
C MET A 154 -1.83 0.41 -5.78
N PRO A 155 -2.83 -0.35 -5.31
CA PRO A 155 -4.04 0.22 -4.71
C PRO A 155 -3.80 1.04 -3.44
N LEU A 156 -2.73 0.82 -2.69
CA LEU A 156 -2.40 1.56 -1.46
C LEU A 156 -1.57 2.81 -1.74
N ASP A 157 -1.00 2.92 -2.94
CA ASP A 157 -0.22 4.07 -3.42
C ASP A 157 -1.07 4.92 -4.41
N VAL A 158 -2.24 4.43 -4.81
CA VAL A 158 -3.25 5.22 -5.54
C VAL A 158 -3.88 6.25 -4.61
N TRP A 159 -4.06 7.46 -5.14
CA TRP A 159 -4.77 8.56 -4.48
C TRP A 159 -4.02 9.10 -3.24
N GLU A 160 -2.92 9.81 -3.50
CA GLU A 160 -2.05 10.41 -2.48
C GLU A 160 -2.58 11.76 -1.96
N ALA A 161 -1.90 12.37 -0.98
CA ALA A 161 -2.26 13.66 -0.40
C ALA A 161 -2.50 14.76 -1.46
N GLY A 162 -1.70 14.76 -2.52
CA GLY A 162 -1.82 15.72 -3.62
C GLY A 162 -3.11 15.57 -4.44
N ASP A 163 -3.68 14.36 -4.52
CA ASP A 163 -4.87 14.09 -5.33
C ASP A 163 -6.14 14.69 -4.70
N TRP A 164 -6.18 14.80 -3.37
CA TRP A 164 -7.30 15.45 -2.67
C TRP A 164 -7.46 16.92 -3.03
N ASN A 165 -6.37 17.61 -3.36
CA ASN A 165 -6.40 19.02 -3.77
C ASN A 165 -7.12 19.24 -5.12
N ARG A 166 -7.41 18.16 -5.85
CA ARG A 166 -8.12 18.20 -7.14
C ARG A 166 -9.64 18.17 -6.95
N LEU A 167 -10.11 17.86 -5.75
CA LEU A 167 -11.52 17.81 -5.39
C LEU A 167 -11.94 19.13 -4.72
N ASP A 168 -12.74 19.92 -5.43
CA ASP A 168 -13.34 21.16 -4.91
C ASP A 168 -14.74 20.90 -4.34
N VAL A 169 -14.86 19.91 -3.47
CA VAL A 169 -16.13 19.55 -2.81
C VAL A 169 -16.24 20.21 -1.43
N CYS A 170 -17.44 20.31 -0.90
CA CYS A 170 -17.64 20.82 0.46
C CYS A 170 -16.92 19.96 1.52
N VAL A 171 -16.69 20.53 2.71
CA VAL A 171 -15.94 19.88 3.80
C VAL A 171 -16.60 18.58 4.27
N GLN A 172 -17.93 18.50 4.25
CA GLN A 172 -18.69 17.31 4.65
C GLN A 172 -18.48 16.16 3.65
N CYS A 173 -18.59 16.44 2.34
CA CYS A 173 -18.27 15.47 1.29
C CYS A 173 -16.81 15.04 1.38
N MET A 174 -15.87 15.98 1.54
CA MET A 174 -14.45 15.67 1.69
C MET A 174 -14.18 14.73 2.86
N ALA A 175 -14.78 14.99 4.04
CA ALA A 175 -14.62 14.16 5.22
C ALA A 175 -15.19 12.75 5.00
N SER A 176 -16.39 12.65 4.40
CA SER A 176 -17.03 11.37 4.07
C SER A 176 -16.19 10.55 3.09
N MET A 177 -15.72 11.17 2.01
CA MET A 177 -14.85 10.54 0.99
C MET A 177 -13.51 10.09 1.58
N THR A 178 -12.88 10.93 2.41
CA THR A 178 -11.61 10.58 3.09
C THR A 178 -11.79 9.39 4.02
N ALA A 179 -12.90 9.33 4.75
CA ALA A 179 -13.22 8.20 5.62
C ALA A 179 -13.44 6.91 4.81
N ALA A 180 -14.20 6.99 3.72
CA ALA A 180 -14.44 5.86 2.81
C ALA A 180 -13.13 5.36 2.16
N HIS A 181 -12.28 6.27 1.68
CA HIS A 181 -10.97 5.92 1.11
C HIS A 181 -10.07 5.25 2.15
N ARG A 182 -9.98 5.80 3.37
CA ARG A 182 -9.20 5.19 4.47
C ARG A 182 -9.70 3.78 4.79
N GLN A 183 -11.02 3.60 4.85
CA GLN A 183 -11.62 2.28 5.08
C GLN A 183 -11.27 1.30 3.95
N ALA A 184 -11.31 1.76 2.69
CA ALA A 184 -10.91 0.93 1.55
C ALA A 184 -9.42 0.54 1.62
N LYS A 185 -8.52 1.47 1.98
CA LYS A 185 -7.09 1.17 2.18
C LYS A 185 -6.89 0.13 3.27
N GLN A 186 -7.56 0.30 4.41
CA GLN A 186 -7.48 -0.66 5.51
C GLN A 186 -7.99 -2.04 5.09
N ALA A 187 -9.11 -2.11 4.39
CA ALA A 187 -9.67 -3.38 3.92
C ALA A 187 -8.72 -4.12 2.95
N ILE A 188 -7.99 -3.39 2.10
CA ILE A 188 -6.97 -3.98 1.22
C ILE A 188 -5.76 -4.44 2.03
N TRP A 189 -5.31 -3.61 2.99
CA TRP A 189 -4.22 -3.96 3.90
C TRP A 189 -4.51 -5.25 4.68
N ASP A 190 -5.71 -5.37 5.24
CA ASP A 190 -6.15 -6.54 6.01
C ASP A 190 -6.19 -7.82 5.16
N GLN A 191 -6.41 -7.69 3.85
CA GLN A 191 -6.45 -8.80 2.88
C GLN A 191 -5.07 -9.22 2.35
N LEU A 192 -4.01 -8.44 2.60
CA LEU A 192 -2.70 -8.75 2.04
C LEU A 192 -2.18 -10.14 2.44
N PRO A 193 -2.25 -10.58 3.71
CA PRO A 193 -1.72 -11.90 4.06
C PRO A 193 -2.46 -13.03 3.34
N GLU A 194 -3.79 -12.99 3.32
CA GLU A 194 -4.62 -13.98 2.61
C GLU A 194 -4.27 -14.01 1.11
N LEU A 195 -4.09 -12.84 0.50
CA LEU A 195 -3.74 -12.72 -0.91
C LEU A 195 -2.40 -13.40 -1.25
N PHE A 196 -1.49 -13.45 -0.29
CA PHE A 196 -0.18 -14.08 -0.43
C PHE A 196 -0.08 -15.47 0.20
N GLU A 197 -1.22 -16.08 0.56
CA GLU A 197 -1.28 -17.40 1.20
C GLU A 197 -0.53 -17.47 2.55
N LEU A 198 -0.49 -16.34 3.27
CA LEU A 198 0.17 -16.20 4.57
C LEU A 198 -0.85 -16.22 5.72
N PRO A 199 -0.41 -16.52 6.96
CA PRO A 199 -1.24 -16.38 8.15
C PRO A 199 -1.83 -14.97 8.31
N GLU A 200 -2.98 -14.85 8.98
CA GLU A 200 -3.58 -13.54 9.25
C GLU A 200 -2.64 -12.65 10.07
N TRP A 201 -2.84 -11.33 9.98
CA TRP A 201 -2.03 -10.34 10.72
C TRP A 201 -1.89 -10.65 12.21
N SER A 202 -2.96 -11.13 12.86
CA SER A 202 -2.92 -11.44 14.29
C SER A 202 -1.98 -12.61 14.65
N GLU A 203 -1.74 -13.52 13.71
CA GLU A 203 -0.80 -14.64 13.87
C GLU A 203 0.61 -14.22 13.49
N LEU A 204 0.79 -13.49 12.39
CA LEU A 204 2.07 -12.91 11.99
C LEU A 204 2.68 -12.05 13.09
N GLU A 205 1.86 -11.25 13.77
CA GLU A 205 2.31 -10.41 14.88
C GLU A 205 2.71 -11.23 16.14
N LYS A 206 2.13 -12.41 16.35
CA LYS A 206 2.61 -13.35 17.39
C LYS A 206 3.96 -13.95 17.02
N ILE A 207 4.10 -14.42 15.78
CA ILE A 207 5.37 -14.98 15.26
C ILE A 207 6.49 -13.94 15.41
N LYS A 208 6.20 -12.68 15.07
CA LYS A 208 7.14 -11.57 15.24
C LYS A 208 7.51 -11.34 16.71
N ALA A 209 6.53 -11.35 17.62
CA ALA A 209 6.80 -11.17 19.05
C ALA A 209 7.71 -12.29 19.56
N GLU A 210 7.40 -13.55 19.24
CA GLU A 210 8.19 -14.73 19.61
C GLU A 210 9.62 -14.70 19.03
N ALA A 211 9.80 -14.17 17.81
CA ALA A 211 11.10 -14.06 17.16
C ALA A 211 11.99 -12.93 17.73
N LEU A 212 11.41 -11.97 18.46
CA LEU A 212 12.12 -10.82 19.01
C LEU A 212 12.45 -10.95 20.51
N GLU A 213 11.94 -12.00 21.17
CA GLU A 213 12.30 -12.39 22.55
C GLU A 213 13.65 -13.14 22.62
#